data_AF-A0A358DGK2-F1
#
_entry.id   AF-A0A358DGK2-F1
#
_cell.length_a   1.000
_cell.length_b   1.000
_cell.length_c   1.000
_cell.angle_alpha   90.00
_cell.angle_beta   90.00
_cell.angle_gamma   90.00
#
_symmetry.space_group_name_H-M   'P 1'
#
loop_
_entity.id
_entity.type
_entity.pdbx_description
1 polymer ?
#
loop_
_entity_poly.entity_id
_entity_poly.type
_entity_poly.pdbx_seq_one_letter_code
_entity_poly.pdbx_strand_id
1 'polypeptide(L)' 'MQPTKPYRDFSEFLTQRFPFKVQKISINAGFTCPNRDGSKGRGGCTYCNNQSFSPG' A
#
# COMPACT_ATOMS: atom_id res chain seq x y z
N MET A 1 -7.62 28.06 14.65
CA MET A 1 -6.19 27.84 14.37
C MET A 1 -5.94 26.35 14.51
N GLN A 2 -5.69 25.62 13.42
CA GLN A 2 -5.40 24.19 13.53
C GLN A 2 -4.02 24.02 14.19
N PRO A 3 -3.86 23.12 15.17
CA PRO A 3 -2.57 22.89 15.83
C PRO A 3 -1.53 22.42 14.80
N THR A 4 -0.28 22.90 14.95
CA THR A 4 0.83 22.46 14.10
C THR A 4 1.05 20.97 14.29
N LYS A 5 0.80 20.19 13.24
CA LYS A 5 1.02 18.74 13.26
C LYS A 5 2.53 18.44 13.36
N PRO A 6 2.95 17.43 14.13
CA PRO A 6 4.37 17.07 14.29
C PRO A 6 4.98 16.46 13.03
N TYR A 7 4.17 16.05 12.06
CA TYR A 7 4.58 15.55 10.77
C TYR A 7 3.56 15.93 9.70
N ARG A 8 4.02 15.96 8.44
CA ARG A 8 3.15 16.16 7.28
C ARG A 8 2.52 14.82 6.91
N ASP A 9 1.21 14.70 7.11
CA ASP A 9 0.50 13.50 6.68
C ASP A 9 0.35 13.46 5.14
N PHE A 10 0.33 12.25 4.61
CA PHE A 10 0.29 12.03 3.17
C PHE A 10 -1.02 12.54 2.53
N SER A 11 -2.14 12.48 3.26
CA SER A 11 -3.44 12.95 2.80
C SER A 11 -3.45 14.48 2.58
N GLU A 12 -2.85 15.22 3.50
CA GLU A 12 -2.67 16.67 3.39
C GLU A 12 -1.77 17.03 2.20
N PHE A 13 -0.66 16.33 2.02
CA PHE A 13 0.20 16.51 0.84
C PHE A 13 -0.58 16.30 -0.47
N LEU A 14 -1.35 15.22 -0.57
CA LEU A 14 -2.15 14.91 -1.76
C LEU A 14 -3.21 15.97 -2.02
N THR A 15 -3.89 16.45 -0.97
CA THR A 15 -4.92 17.49 -1.08
C THR A 15 -4.34 18.83 -1.55
N GLN A 16 -3.11 19.15 -1.16
CA GLN A 16 -2.42 20.36 -1.62
C GLN A 16 -1.89 20.23 -3.05
N ARG A 17 -1.50 19.02 -3.48
CA ARG A 17 -0.83 18.80 -4.77
C ARG A 17 -1.79 18.65 -5.95
N PHE A 18 -2.98 18.12 -5.71
CA PHE A 18 -3.95 17.79 -6.75
C PHE A 18 -5.26 18.57 -6.56
N PRO A 19 -5.88 19.06 -7.64
CA PRO A 19 -7.14 19.82 -7.55
C PRO A 19 -8.37 18.93 -7.33
N PHE A 20 -8.17 17.62 -7.12
CA PHE A 20 -9.22 16.62 -6.97
C PHE A 20 -8.89 15.64 -5.85
N LYS A 21 -9.92 14.96 -5.34
CA LYS A 21 -9.78 13.94 -4.30
C LYS A 21 -8.96 12.76 -4.83
N VAL A 22 -7.83 12.48 -4.18
CA VAL A 22 -6.98 11.32 -4.51
C VAL A 22 -7.41 10.12 -3.66
N GLN A 23 -7.54 8.96 -4.29
CA GLN A 23 -7.87 7.68 -3.64
C GLN A 23 -6.80 6.63 -3.93
N LYS A 24 -6.49 5.80 -2.93
CA LYS A 24 -5.59 4.66 -3.11
C LYS A 24 -6.39 3.47 -3.63
N ILE A 25 -6.02 2.96 -4.79
CA ILE A 25 -6.64 1.78 -5.40
C ILE A 25 -5.61 0.66 -5.40
N SER A 26 -5.96 -0.48 -4.81
CA SER A 26 -5.14 -1.69 -4.92
C SER A 26 -5.34 -2.30 -6.30
N ILE A 27 -4.25 -2.50 -7.05
CA ILE A 27 -4.27 -3.13 -8.37
C ILE A 27 -3.54 -4.46 -8.26
N ASN A 28 -4.18 -5.54 -8.73
CA ASN A 28 -3.50 -6.80 -8.97
C ASN A 28 -2.88 -6.76 -10.38
N ALA A 29 -1.55 -6.67 -10.46
CA ALA A 29 -0.82 -6.61 -11.72
C ALA A 29 -0.52 -8.00 -12.32
N GLY A 30 -1.09 -9.08 -11.79
CA GLY A 30 -0.85 -10.45 -12.25
C GLY A 30 0.53 -11.00 -11.87
N PHE A 31 1.34 -10.25 -11.14
CA PHE A 31 2.63 -10.71 -10.67
C PHE A 31 2.48 -11.69 -9.51
N THR A 32 3.35 -12.69 -9.50
CA THR A 32 3.54 -13.57 -8.35
C THR A 32 4.80 -13.18 -7.59
N CYS A 33 4.88 -13.53 -6.30
CA CYS A 33 6.06 -13.30 -5.48
C CYS A 33 6.97 -14.53 -5.57
N PRO A 34 8.28 -14.37 -5.85
CA PRO A 34 9.20 -15.49 -6.01
C PRO A 34 9.40 -16.32 -4.73
N ASN A 35 9.09 -15.74 -3.56
CA ASN A 35 9.09 -16.44 -2.28
C ASN A 35 7.79 -17.23 -2.03
N ARG A 36 6.73 -16.90 -2.76
CA ARG A 36 5.44 -17.60 -2.71
C ARG A 36 5.33 -18.67 -3.80
N ASP A 37 5.83 -18.40 -5.00
CA ASP A 37 5.80 -19.35 -6.12
C ASP A 37 6.86 -20.46 -6.03
N GLY A 38 7.83 -20.34 -5.10
CA GLY A 38 8.85 -21.37 -4.90
C GLY A 38 10.18 -21.10 -5.59
N SER A 39 10.27 -20.11 -6.48
CA SER A 39 11.44 -19.88 -7.34
C SER A 39 12.66 -19.32 -6.59
N LYS A 40 12.45 -18.56 -5.50
CA LYS A 40 13.53 -18.01 -4.64
C LYS A 40 13.39 -18.39 -3.17
N GLY A 41 12.23 -18.91 -2.76
CA GLY A 41 11.97 -19.33 -1.38
C GLY A 41 10.65 -20.11 -1.30
N ARG A 42 10.39 -20.77 -0.18
CA ARG A 42 9.16 -21.56 0.05
C ARG A 42 8.37 -20.98 1.22
N GLY A 43 7.05 -20.96 1.11
CA GLY A 43 6.14 -20.56 2.19
C GLY A 43 5.82 -19.06 2.29
N GLY A 44 6.44 -18.20 1.47
CA GLY A 44 6.29 -16.74 1.56
C GLY A 44 7.18 -16.10 2.63
N CYS A 45 7.17 -14.78 2.72
CA CYS A 45 7.92 -14.07 3.78
C CYS A 45 7.15 -14.16 5.12
N THR A 46 7.86 -14.21 6.25
CA THR A 46 7.25 -14.24 7.60
C THR A 46 6.28 -13.08 7.87
N TYR A 47 6.46 -11.95 7.18
CA TYR A 47 5.62 -10.75 7.25
C TYR A 47 4.60 -10.64 6.11
N CYS A 48 4.53 -11.60 5.18
CA CYS A 48 3.64 -11.55 4.04
C CYS A 48 2.25 -12.09 4.42
N ASN A 49 1.25 -11.20 4.49
CA ASN A 49 -0.16 -11.59 4.57
C ASN A 49 -0.92 -11.06 3.35
N ASN A 50 -1.11 -11.91 2.33
CA ASN A 50 -1.78 -11.50 1.11
C ASN A 50 -3.28 -11.19 1.29
N GLN A 51 -3.93 -11.85 2.27
CA GLN A 51 -5.35 -11.63 2.55
C GLN A 51 -5.64 -10.20 3.01
N SER A 52 -4.65 -9.53 3.62
CA SER A 52 -4.77 -8.12 4.01
C SER A 52 -4.81 -7.14 2.82
N PHE A 53 -4.35 -7.54 1.63
CA PHE A 53 -4.29 -6.67 0.45
C PHE A 53 -5.42 -6.91 -0.54
N SER A 54 -6.07 -8.07 -0.46
CA SER A 54 -7.19 -8.44 -1.32
C SER A 54 -8.28 -9.03 -0.44
N PRO A 55 -9.27 -8.21 -0.01
CA PRO A 55 -10.50 -8.75 0.53
C PRO A 55 -11.13 -9.63 -0.55
N GLY A 56 -11.40 -10.89 -0.22
CA GLY A 56 -12.12 -11.81 -1.11
C GLY A 56 -13.54 -11.34 -1.40
#